data_AF-A0A2X1T0A5-F1
#
_entry.id   AF-A0A2X1T0A5-F1
#
_cell.length_a   1.000
_cell.length_b   1.000
_cell.length_c   1.000
_cell.angle_alpha   90.00
_cell.angle_beta   90.00
_cell.angle_gamma   90.00
#
_symmetry.space_group_name_H-M   'P 1'
#
loop_
_entity.id
_entity.type
_entity.pdbx_description
1 polymer ?
#
loop_
_entity_poly.entity_id
_entity_poly.type
_entity_poly.pdbx_seq_one_letter_code
_entity_poly.pdbx_strand_id
1 'polypeptide(L)'
;MRFDDTNPIKEEEEYVNAIIDDVKWLGFKWCDITHSSDYYQQLYDYAVDLIKQGKAYVDSLSMEEIRAYRGTLQEPGVKVPIGIVQLLKILICLPDESR
;
A
#
# COMPACT_ATOMS: atom_id res chain seq x y z
N MET A 1 -2.74 -5.80 -18.19
CA MET A 1 -3.02 -6.54 -16.95
C MET A 1 -2.11 -5.96 -15.90
N ARG A 2 -2.62 -5.61 -14.72
CA ARG A 2 -1.80 -5.02 -13.67
C ARG A 2 -1.77 -5.95 -12.46
N PHE A 3 -0.58 -6.29 -11.98
CA PHE A 3 -0.41 -6.97 -10.69
C PHE A 3 -0.25 -5.93 -9.60
N ASP A 4 -0.99 -6.09 -8.50
CA ASP A 4 -0.92 -5.19 -7.37
C ASP A 4 0.06 -5.77 -6.33
N ASP A 5 1.35 -5.64 -6.63
CA ASP A 5 2.46 -6.28 -5.95
C ASP A 5 3.06 -5.43 -4.81
N THR A 6 2.19 -4.92 -3.94
CA THR A 6 2.55 -4.00 -2.86
C THR A 6 2.90 -4.67 -1.53
N ASN A 7 2.77 -6.00 -1.44
CA ASN A 7 3.00 -6.79 -0.25
C ASN A 7 3.96 -7.98 -0.51
N PRO A 8 5.27 -7.78 -0.35
CA PRO A 8 6.27 -8.80 -0.66
C PRO A 8 6.18 -10.07 0.21
N ILE A 9 5.45 -10.02 1.34
CA ILE A 9 5.30 -11.17 2.26
C ILE A 9 4.16 -12.10 1.82
N LYS A 10 3.17 -11.60 1.08
CA LYS A 10 1.97 -12.36 0.68
C LYS A 10 1.95 -12.75 -0.79
N GLU A 11 2.94 -12.32 -1.55
CA GLU A 11 2.96 -12.46 -3.00
C GLU A 11 3.87 -13.62 -3.39
N GLU A 12 3.25 -14.72 -3.82
CA GLU A 12 3.93 -15.89 -4.37
C GLU A 12 3.76 -15.90 -5.89
N GLU A 13 4.84 -16.21 -6.61
CA GLU A 13 4.88 -16.30 -8.08
C GLU A 13 3.82 -17.27 -8.64
N GLU A 14 3.41 -18.26 -7.84
CA GLU A 14 2.33 -19.20 -8.15
C GLU A 14 0.99 -18.49 -8.42
N TYR A 15 0.63 -17.49 -7.63
CA TYR A 15 -0.63 -16.75 -7.83
C TYR A 15 -0.61 -15.93 -9.11
N VAL A 16 0.53 -15.31 -9.43
CA VAL A 16 0.69 -14.53 -10.68
C VAL A 16 0.47 -15.43 -11.89
N ASN A 17 1.08 -16.62 -11.88
CA ASN A 17 0.95 -17.58 -12.97
C ASN A 17 -0.47 -18.14 -13.10
N ALA A 18 -1.12 -18.48 -11.99
CA ALA A 18 -2.50 -18.95 -12.01
C ALA A 18 -3.48 -17.92 -12.60
N ILE A 19 -3.34 -16.64 -12.21
CA ILE A 19 -4.22 -15.57 -12.73
C ILE A 19 -3.97 -15.36 -14.24
N ILE A 20 -2.72 -15.45 -14.71
CA ILE A 20 -2.39 -15.36 -16.14
C ILE A 20 -3.09 -16.46 -16.94
N ASP A 21 -3.07 -17.69 -16.43
CA ASP A 21 -3.66 -18.84 -17.10
C ASP A 21 -5.18 -18.78 -17.11
N ASP A 22 -5.82 -18.33 -16.02
CA ASP A 22 -7.26 -18.09 -15.97
C ASP A 22 -7.71 -17.02 -16.97
N VAL A 23 -6.98 -15.91 -17.07
CA VAL A 23 -7.31 -14.82 -18.02
C VAL A 23 -7.15 -15.28 -19.47
N LYS A 24 -6.11 -16.08 -19.77
CA LYS A 24 -5.93 -16.72 -21.08
C LYS A 24 -7.07 -17.71 -21.37
N TRP A 25 -7.47 -18.51 -20.39
CA TRP A 25 -8.57 -19.48 -20.52
C TRP A 25 -9.89 -18.79 -20.85
N LEU A 26 -10.15 -17.61 -20.25
CA LEU A 26 -11.29 -16.76 -20.58
C LEU A 26 -11.23 -16.11 -21.98
N GLY A 27 -10.13 -16.29 -22.71
CA GLY A 27 -9.96 -15.79 -24.08
C GLY A 27 -9.57 -14.31 -24.17
N PHE A 28 -9.23 -13.67 -23.05
CA PHE A 28 -8.79 -12.28 -23.04
C PHE A 28 -7.29 -12.17 -23.33
N LYS A 29 -6.91 -11.06 -23.98
CA LYS A 29 -5.52 -10.66 -24.17
C LYS A 29 -5.34 -9.28 -23.57
N TRP A 30 -4.28 -9.11 -22.79
CA TRP A 30 -3.89 -7.80 -22.29
C TRP A 30 -2.90 -7.13 -23.26
N CYS A 31 -2.88 -5.80 -23.26
CA CYS A 31 -1.92 -5.04 -24.06
C CYS A 31 -0.50 -5.10 -23.49
N ASP A 32 -0.37 -5.02 -22.16
CA ASP A 32 0.91 -5.08 -21.45
C ASP A 32 0.72 -5.63 -20.03
N ILE A 33 1.79 -6.11 -19.42
CA ILE A 33 1.84 -6.49 -18.00
C ILE A 33 2.57 -5.37 -17.25
N THR A 34 1.90 -4.81 -16.24
CA THR A 34 2.47 -3.74 -15.40
C THR A 34 2.36 -4.13 -13.94
N HIS A 35 3.30 -3.67 -13.12
CA HIS A 35 3.33 -3.91 -11.68
C HIS A 35 3.05 -2.62 -10.91
N SER A 36 2.51 -2.72 -9.70
CA SER A 36 2.40 -1.57 -8.79
C SER A 36 3.81 -1.11 -8.36
N SER A 37 4.75 -2.05 -8.24
CA SER A 37 6.16 -1.78 -7.93
C SER A 37 6.90 -0.93 -8.97
N ASP A 38 6.50 -0.98 -10.25
CA ASP A 38 7.02 -0.11 -11.32
C ASP A 38 6.85 1.39 -11.00
N TYR A 39 5.89 1.73 -10.13
CA TYR A 39 5.52 3.11 -9.79
C TYR A 39 6.02 3.56 -8.42
N TYR A 40 6.86 2.78 -7.71
CA TYR A 40 7.28 3.12 -6.35
C TYR A 40 7.99 4.48 -6.23
N GLN A 41 8.83 4.85 -7.19
CA GLN A 41 9.46 6.17 -7.19
C GLN A 41 8.41 7.29 -7.31
N GLN A 42 7.43 7.11 -8.20
CA GLN A 42 6.37 8.09 -8.39
C GLN A 42 5.47 8.21 -7.15
N LEU A 43 5.16 7.08 -6.50
CA LEU A 43 4.41 7.05 -5.24
C LEU A 43 5.17 7.74 -4.11
N TYR A 44 6.50 7.57 -4.04
CA TYR A 44 7.36 8.27 -3.10
C TYR A 44 7.34 9.79 -3.34
N ASP A 45 7.48 10.24 -4.59
CA ASP A 45 7.48 11.65 -4.92
C ASP A 45 6.14 12.31 -4.53
N TYR A 46 5.02 11.63 -4.81
CA TYR A 46 3.71 12.08 -4.34
C TYR A 46 3.60 12.12 -2.82
N ALA A 47 4.18 11.14 -2.11
CA ALA A 47 4.20 11.16 -0.64
C ALA A 47 4.95 12.39 -0.11
N VAL A 48 6.12 12.68 -0.68
CA VAL A 48 6.92 13.87 -0.33
C VAL A 48 6.13 15.15 -0.61
N ASP A 49 5.45 15.25 -1.74
CA ASP A 49 4.65 16.42 -2.09
C ASP A 49 3.45 16.61 -1.15
N LEU A 50 2.80 15.53 -0.72
CA LEU A 50 1.73 15.58 0.27
C LEU A 50 2.26 16.05 1.63
N ILE A 51 3.46 15.62 2.04
CA ILE A 51 4.12 16.09 3.26
C ILE A 51 4.43 17.58 3.17
N LYS A 52 5.01 18.04 2.06
CA LYS A 52 5.30 19.47 1.82
C LYS A 52 4.05 20.34 1.83
N GLN A 53 2.91 19.81 1.37
CA GLN A 53 1.61 20.48 1.40
C GLN A 53 0.94 20.45 2.79
N GLY A 54 1.55 19.81 3.80
CA GLY A 54 0.95 19.63 5.12
C GLY A 54 -0.28 18.72 5.11
N LYS A 55 -0.43 17.86 4.08
CA LYS A 55 -1.54 16.91 3.91
C LYS A 55 -1.18 15.49 4.34
N ALA A 56 0.07 15.26 4.74
CA ALA A 56 0.58 13.98 5.19
C ALA A 56 1.61 14.17 6.33
N TYR A 57 1.73 13.16 7.19
CA TYR A 57 2.68 13.14 8.30
C TYR A 57 3.14 11.70 8.59
N VAL A 58 4.19 11.57 9.40
CA VAL A 58 4.69 10.29 9.89
C VAL A 58 4.09 10.01 11.27
N ASP A 59 3.42 8.87 11.41
CA ASP A 59 2.83 8.42 12.66
C ASP A 59 3.70 7.32 13.29
N SER A 60 4.05 7.49 14.57
CA SER A 60 4.86 6.53 15.33
C SER A 60 4.02 5.63 16.24
N LEU A 61 2.69 5.69 16.16
CA LEU A 61 1.80 4.86 16.95
C LEU A 61 1.87 3.38 16.55
N SER A 62 1.70 2.52 17.55
CA SER A 62 1.51 1.08 17.37
C SER A 62 0.19 0.78 16.65
N MET A 63 0.04 -0.43 16.10
CA MET A 63 -1.22 -0.82 15.46
C MET A 63 -2.42 -0.82 16.43
N GLU A 64 -2.18 -1.14 17.70
CA GLU A 64 -3.22 -1.13 18.74
C GLU A 64 -3.68 0.29 19.02
N GLU A 65 -2.75 1.23 19.17
CA GLU A 65 -3.06 2.65 19.34
C GLU A 65 -3.79 3.22 18.12
N ILE A 66 -3.31 2.95 16.90
CA ILE A 66 -4.00 3.39 15.67
C ILE A 66 -5.46 2.92 15.65
N ARG A 67 -5.71 1.66 16.04
CA ARG A 67 -7.08 1.13 16.14
C ARG A 67 -7.91 1.84 17.20
N ALA A 68 -7.33 2.11 18.37
CA ALA A 68 -8.00 2.82 19.45
C ALA A 68 -8.38 4.27 19.03
N TYR A 69 -7.46 4.99 18.38
CA TYR A 69 -7.71 6.36 17.92
C TYR A 69 -8.64 6.44 16.71
N ARG A 70 -8.71 5.40 15.86
CA ARG A 70 -9.61 5.35 14.70
C ARG A 70 -11.10 5.39 15.09
N GLY A 71 -11.44 4.97 16.30
CA GLY A 71 -12.82 4.81 16.75
C GLY A 71 -13.47 3.53 16.19
N THR A 72 -14.79 3.47 16.25
CA THR A 72 -15.58 2.31 15.81
C THR A 72 -16.63 2.71 14.77
N LEU A 73 -17.44 1.76 14.31
CA LEU A 73 -18.60 2.06 13.44
C LEU A 73 -19.62 2.99 14.12
N GLN A 74 -19.65 3.02 15.45
CA GLN A 74 -20.62 3.78 16.25
C GLN A 74 -20.00 5.04 16.87
N GLU A 75 -18.69 5.04 17.13
CA GLU A 75 -17.99 6.12 17.82
C GLU A 75 -16.94 6.75 16.90
N PRO A 76 -16.93 8.09 16.74
CA PRO A 76 -15.96 8.75 15.89
C PRO A 76 -14.54 8.61 16.46
N GLY A 77 -13.56 8.52 15.55
CA GLY A 77 -12.16 8.53 15.93
C GLY A 77 -11.73 9.81 16.63
N VAL A 78 -10.75 9.69 17.52
CA VAL A 78 -10.16 10.81 18.25
C VAL A 78 -8.91 11.27 17.51
N LYS A 79 -8.78 12.58 17.34
CA LYS A 79 -7.54 13.17 16.80
C LYS A 79 -6.39 12.84 17.72
N VAL A 80 -5.40 12.12 17.20
CA VAL A 80 -4.09 12.00 17.82
C VAL A 80 -3.45 13.38 17.95
N PRO A 81 -2.71 13.68 19.06
CA PRO A 81 -2.07 14.98 19.27
C PRO A 81 -1.08 15.36 18.16
N ILE A 82 -0.54 14.37 17.46
CA ILE A 82 0.36 14.48 16.31
C ILE A 82 -0.51 14.25 15.07
N GLY A 83 -0.89 15.33 14.37
CA GLY A 83 -2.10 15.34 13.53
C GLY A 83 -2.09 14.50 12.23
N ILE A 84 -3.23 13.83 11.96
CA ILE A 84 -3.93 13.50 10.68
C ILE A 84 -3.15 13.58 9.35
N VAL A 85 -3.12 12.60 8.41
CA VAL A 85 -3.53 11.17 8.30
C VAL A 85 -2.40 10.38 7.60
N GLN A 86 -2.15 9.16 8.09
CA GLN A 86 -1.60 7.96 7.44
C GLN A 86 -0.98 8.11 6.04
N LEU A 87 0.36 8.09 5.93
CA LEU A 87 0.99 7.96 4.62
C LEU A 87 2.17 7.00 4.46
N LEU A 88 2.58 6.23 5.48
CA LEU A 88 3.79 5.41 5.32
C LEU A 88 3.76 4.01 5.93
N LYS A 89 2.57 3.46 6.20
CA LYS A 89 2.43 2.00 6.40
C LYS A 89 1.99 1.23 5.14
N ILE A 90 1.79 1.93 4.03
CA ILE A 90 1.49 1.32 2.72
C ILE A 90 2.73 1.33 1.81
N LEU A 91 3.66 2.28 1.97
CA LEU A 91 4.81 2.38 1.05
C LEU A 91 6.04 1.57 1.47
N ILE A 92 6.13 1.12 2.73
CA ILE A 92 7.31 0.42 3.26
C ILE A 92 6.87 -0.74 4.15
N CYS A 93 6.35 -1.78 3.53
CA CYS A 93 6.63 -3.14 3.99
C CYS A 93 7.90 -3.63 3.24
N LEU A 94 8.97 -2.81 3.25
CA LEU A 94 10.30 -3.29 2.91
C LEU A 94 10.84 -3.94 4.19
N PRO A 95 10.96 -5.27 4.27
CA PRO A 95 12.01 -5.83 5.09
C PRO A 95 13.32 -5.46 4.39
N ASP A 96 13.93 -4.33 4.75
CA ASP A 96 15.36 -4.18 4.49
C ASP A 96 16.11 -4.82 5.67
N GLU A 97 16.22 -6.14 5.62
CA GLU A 97 17.33 -6.87 6.21
C GLU A 97 17.78 -7.96 5.24
N SER A 98 18.73 -7.59 4.38
CA SER A 98 19.74 -8.44 3.75
C SER A 98 19.32 -9.42 2.63
N ARG A 99 19.92 -9.15 1.46
CA ARG A 99 20.12 -9.99 0.24
C ARG A 99 19.11 -9.84 -0.89
#